data_AF-A0AAW4DQ69-F1
#
_entry.id   AF-A0AAW4DQ69-F1
#
_cell.length_a   1.000
_cell.length_b   1.000
_cell.length_c   1.000
_cell.angle_alpha   90.00
_cell.angle_beta   90.00
_cell.angle_gamma   90.00
#
_symmetry.space_group_name_H-M   'P 1'
#
loop_
_entity.id
_entity.type
_entity.pdbx_description
1 polymer ?
#
loop_
_entity_poly.entity_id
_entity_poly.type
_entity_poly.pdbx_seq_one_letter_code
_entity_poly.pdbx_strand_id
1 'polypeptide(L)'
;MFKNKFIKLLTAATFAVVGISSINTMSHVSTVQASAFHYLRKDHKFVTLGLGQNLPVREYSHGKLIQKDDPSNEDTYCDFHVLKTHGWKYINGIKYYNVPNQKYLNATSAYIAAKYFTKKYNDLSYAQVYTVANAFSPLNGDMQASKTNLTLTKGANIEVDMYSKDDDIVSMSSPINSKYGLKGVLNDGGHNMSMWLKMTQSQFKNNCRKAAPNAKFVMNNAGDYETNASLARGGIYHKGHFYKVYTR
;
A
#
# COMPACT_ATOMS: atom_id res chain seq x y z
N MET A 1 -11.01 22.31 47.74
CA MET A 1 -12.27 22.03 47.00
C MET A 1 -12.63 23.27 46.19
N PHE A 2 -12.55 23.19 44.86
CA PHE A 2 -12.69 24.34 43.96
C PHE A 2 -14.15 24.73 43.72
N LYS A 3 -14.41 26.05 43.80
CA LYS A 3 -15.58 26.76 43.25
C LYS A 3 -15.37 26.99 41.75
N ASN A 4 -16.39 26.76 40.93
CA ASN A 4 -17.09 27.77 40.10
C ASN A 4 -17.95 27.10 39.01
N LYS A 5 -19.26 27.35 39.06
CA LYS A 5 -20.24 26.94 38.06
C LYS A 5 -20.23 27.94 36.90
N PHE A 6 -19.72 27.53 35.74
CA PHE A 6 -19.93 28.19 34.47
C PHE A 6 -21.13 27.54 33.77
N ILE A 7 -22.25 28.24 33.69
CA ILE A 7 -23.29 27.97 32.69
C ILE A 7 -23.26 29.18 31.75
N LYS A 8 -22.65 29.00 30.58
CA LYS A 8 -22.73 29.95 29.46
C LYS A 8 -23.39 29.26 28.27
N LEU A 9 -24.68 29.56 28.14
CA LEU A 9 -25.40 29.98 26.96
C LEU A 9 -25.00 29.34 25.62
N LEU A 10 -25.83 28.39 25.17
CA LEU A 10 -25.91 27.92 23.79
C LEU A 10 -26.67 28.97 22.97
N THR A 11 -26.00 29.71 22.10
CA THR A 11 -26.66 30.63 21.17
C THR A 11 -27.26 29.82 20.02
N ALA A 12 -28.58 29.65 20.05
CA ALA A 12 -29.36 29.12 18.95
C ALA A 12 -29.39 30.11 17.79
N ALA A 13 -28.91 29.70 16.61
CA ALA A 13 -29.15 30.40 15.37
C ALA A 13 -30.36 29.75 14.67
N THR A 14 -31.32 30.60 14.36
CA THR A 14 -32.66 30.37 13.82
C THR A 14 -32.61 29.60 12.49
N PHE A 15 -33.27 28.44 12.42
CA PHE A 15 -33.61 27.83 11.14
C PHE A 15 -34.87 28.53 10.61
N ALA A 16 -34.74 29.13 9.42
CA ALA A 16 -35.88 29.66 8.69
C ALA A 16 -36.81 28.51 8.30
N VAL A 17 -38.05 28.60 8.79
CA VAL A 17 -39.20 27.82 8.35
C VAL A 17 -39.46 28.17 6.89
N VAL A 18 -39.41 27.18 6.01
CA VAL A 18 -40.07 27.23 4.69
C VAL A 18 -41.04 26.06 4.63
N GLY A 19 -42.27 26.39 4.22
CA GLY A 19 -43.50 25.67 4.50
C GLY A 19 -43.50 24.20 4.09
N ILE A 20 -44.15 23.41 4.95
CA ILE A 20 -44.71 22.11 4.61
C ILE A 20 -45.89 22.37 3.68
N SER A 21 -45.78 21.96 2.42
CA SER A 21 -46.94 21.78 1.55
C SER A 21 -46.77 20.52 0.71
N SER A 22 -47.77 19.66 0.80
CA SER A 22 -48.10 18.50 -0.03
C SER A 22 -47.08 17.35 -0.11
N ILE A 23 -47.47 16.23 0.51
CA ILE A 23 -46.98 14.89 0.25
C ILE A 23 -47.36 14.55 -1.19
N ASN A 24 -46.39 14.56 -2.11
CA ASN A 24 -46.56 13.93 -3.42
C ASN A 24 -45.67 12.69 -3.45
N THR A 25 -46.32 11.54 -3.36
CA THR A 25 -45.82 10.22 -3.76
C THR A 25 -45.29 10.31 -5.19
N MET A 26 -43.97 10.37 -5.34
CA MET A 26 -43.30 10.08 -6.60
C MET A 26 -42.27 8.96 -6.39
N SER A 27 -42.41 7.94 -7.21
CA SER A 27 -41.69 6.68 -7.22
C SER A 27 -40.19 6.84 -7.49
N HIS A 28 -39.40 6.01 -6.82
CA HIS A 28 -38.09 5.48 -7.25
C HIS A 28 -37.24 6.32 -8.21
N VAL A 29 -36.85 7.53 -7.81
CA VAL A 29 -35.66 8.17 -8.39
C VAL A 29 -34.57 8.13 -7.33
N SER A 30 -33.61 7.22 -7.50
CA SER A 30 -32.33 7.24 -6.78
C SER A 30 -31.65 8.58 -7.07
N THR A 31 -31.93 9.58 -6.23
CA THR A 31 -31.24 10.86 -6.26
C THR A 31 -29.81 10.61 -5.79
N VAL A 32 -28.91 10.36 -6.76
CA VAL A 32 -27.47 10.35 -6.51
C VAL A 32 -27.13 11.73 -5.99
N GLN A 33 -26.96 11.86 -4.68
CA GLN A 33 -26.54 13.11 -4.05
C GLN A 33 -25.18 13.48 -4.64
N ALA A 34 -25.16 14.50 -5.49
CA ALA A 34 -23.95 15.00 -6.11
C ALA A 34 -23.01 15.49 -5.01
N SER A 35 -21.97 14.71 -4.69
CA SER A 35 -20.98 15.14 -3.73
C SER A 35 -20.05 16.17 -4.35
N ALA A 36 -19.88 17.29 -3.66
CA ALA A 36 -18.90 18.28 -4.04
C ALA A 36 -17.48 17.66 -4.03
N PHE A 37 -16.67 18.00 -5.02
CA PHE A 37 -15.26 17.65 -5.02
C PHE A 37 -14.48 18.67 -4.18
N HIS A 38 -13.65 18.17 -3.26
CA HIS A 38 -12.84 18.98 -2.37
C HIS A 38 -11.37 18.88 -2.78
N TYR A 39 -10.82 19.97 -3.30
CA TYR A 39 -9.40 20.05 -3.62
C TYR A 39 -8.55 20.11 -2.34
N LEU A 40 -7.41 19.40 -2.33
CA LEU A 40 -6.43 19.51 -1.25
C LEU A 40 -5.64 20.83 -1.32
N ARG A 41 -5.49 21.37 -2.54
CA ARG A 41 -4.77 22.62 -2.81
C ARG A 41 -5.64 23.55 -3.64
N LYS A 42 -5.60 24.84 -3.32
CA LYS A 42 -6.32 25.89 -4.07
C LYS A 42 -5.84 26.06 -5.51
N ASP A 43 -4.57 25.75 -5.79
CA ASP A 43 -3.98 25.81 -7.13
C ASP A 43 -4.22 24.55 -7.96
N HIS A 44 -5.06 23.63 -7.45
CA HIS A 44 -5.45 22.38 -8.10
C HIS A 44 -4.27 21.48 -8.50
N LYS A 45 -3.07 21.67 -7.94
CA LYS A 45 -1.92 20.81 -8.22
C LYS A 45 -2.03 19.48 -7.49
N PHE A 46 -1.42 18.46 -8.09
CA PHE A 46 -1.29 17.14 -7.48
C PHE A 46 -0.51 17.17 -6.16
N VAL A 47 -1.00 16.37 -5.22
CA VAL A 47 -0.28 15.99 -3.99
C VAL A 47 0.03 14.51 -4.06
N THR A 48 1.26 14.14 -3.78
CA THR A 48 1.68 12.73 -3.66
C THR A 48 1.06 12.11 -2.41
N LEU A 49 0.37 11.00 -2.59
CA LEU A 49 -0.09 10.16 -1.49
C LEU A 49 1.02 9.19 -1.07
N GLY A 50 1.59 8.47 -2.03
CA GLY A 50 2.56 7.41 -1.77
C GLY A 50 2.63 6.42 -2.92
N LEU A 51 3.04 5.18 -2.65
CA LEU A 51 2.88 4.04 -3.56
C LEU A 51 1.65 3.24 -3.16
N GLY A 52 0.91 2.73 -4.14
CA GLY A 52 -0.25 1.86 -3.92
C GLY A 52 -0.02 0.47 -4.48
N GLN A 53 -0.40 -0.57 -3.76
CA GLN A 53 -0.42 -1.96 -4.22
C GLN A 53 -1.72 -2.62 -3.75
N ASN A 54 -2.36 -3.44 -4.60
CA ASN A 54 -3.57 -4.20 -4.24
C ASN A 54 -4.72 -3.35 -3.70
N LEU A 55 -4.79 -2.07 -4.09
CA LEU A 55 -5.86 -1.17 -3.65
C LEU A 55 -7.03 -1.24 -4.66
N PRO A 56 -8.27 -1.54 -4.22
CA PRO A 56 -9.43 -1.53 -5.09
C PRO A 56 -9.68 -0.15 -5.69
N VAL A 57 -9.77 -0.11 -7.02
CA VAL A 57 -9.98 1.11 -7.80
C VAL A 57 -11.40 1.13 -8.35
N ARG A 58 -12.08 2.25 -8.12
CA ARG A 58 -13.35 2.58 -8.76
C ARG A 58 -13.10 3.47 -9.97
N GLU A 59 -13.61 3.09 -11.12
CA GLU A 59 -13.41 3.83 -12.37
C GLU A 59 -14.72 4.30 -13.02
N TYR A 60 -14.65 5.48 -13.60
CA TYR A 60 -15.76 6.09 -14.34
C TYR A 60 -15.32 6.56 -15.72
N SER A 61 -16.12 6.27 -16.74
CA SER A 61 -16.02 6.88 -18.07
C SER A 61 -17.19 7.83 -18.29
N HIS A 62 -16.89 9.12 -18.51
CA HIS A 62 -17.90 10.17 -18.73
C HIS A 62 -19.00 10.19 -17.66
N GLY A 63 -18.61 9.99 -16.39
CA GLY A 63 -19.52 9.94 -15.25
C GLY A 63 -20.28 8.62 -15.05
N LYS A 64 -20.18 7.67 -15.98
CA LYS A 64 -20.75 6.32 -15.84
C LYS A 64 -19.75 5.39 -15.16
N LEU A 65 -20.21 4.64 -14.16
CA LEU A 65 -19.39 3.63 -13.48
C LEU A 65 -19.07 2.51 -14.47
N ILE A 66 -17.78 2.24 -14.69
CA ILE A 66 -17.32 1.14 -15.54
C ILE A 66 -16.62 0.04 -14.73
N GLN A 67 -16.07 0.39 -13.57
CA GLN A 67 -15.48 -0.55 -12.62
C GLN A 67 -15.81 -0.14 -11.20
N LYS A 68 -16.29 -1.09 -10.40
CA LYS A 68 -16.49 -0.92 -8.97
C LYS A 68 -15.21 -1.25 -8.23
N ASP A 69 -14.96 -0.54 -7.14
CA ASP A 69 -13.95 -0.87 -6.13
C ASP A 69 -14.37 -2.10 -5.32
N ASP A 70 -14.41 -3.27 -5.97
CA ASP A 70 -14.77 -4.53 -5.36
C ASP A 70 -13.51 -5.27 -4.89
N PRO A 71 -13.32 -5.39 -3.57
CA PRO A 71 -12.14 -6.04 -3.04
C PRO A 71 -12.17 -7.57 -3.00
N SER A 72 -13.22 -8.19 -3.51
CA SER A 72 -13.18 -9.62 -3.84
C SER A 72 -12.73 -9.87 -5.27
N ASN A 73 -12.53 -8.82 -6.07
CA ASN A 73 -12.13 -8.92 -7.46
C ASN A 73 -10.71 -8.37 -7.67
N GLU A 74 -9.76 -9.27 -7.87
CA GLU A 74 -8.34 -8.95 -8.06
C GLU A 74 -8.07 -8.15 -9.34
N ASP A 75 -8.94 -8.24 -10.35
CA ASP A 75 -8.84 -7.48 -11.59
C ASP A 75 -9.06 -5.97 -11.39
N THR A 76 -9.50 -5.55 -10.19
CA THR A 76 -9.84 -4.16 -9.88
C THR A 76 -8.74 -3.41 -9.14
N TYR A 77 -7.55 -3.98 -9.01
CA TYR A 77 -6.48 -3.46 -8.17
C TYR A 77 -5.47 -2.59 -8.89
N CYS A 78 -4.90 -1.64 -8.16
CA CYS A 78 -3.75 -0.91 -8.64
C CYS A 78 -2.45 -1.70 -8.43
N ASP A 79 -1.57 -1.66 -9.44
CA ASP A 79 -0.17 -2.05 -9.32
C ASP A 79 0.66 -0.96 -8.63
N PHE A 80 1.88 -1.32 -8.20
CA PHE A 80 2.88 -0.45 -7.56
C PHE A 80 3.18 0.84 -8.35
N HIS A 81 2.36 1.86 -8.14
CA HIS A 81 2.48 3.15 -8.83
C HIS A 81 2.49 4.30 -7.83
N VAL A 82 3.18 5.38 -8.20
CA VAL A 82 3.13 6.64 -7.44
C VAL A 82 1.73 7.22 -7.54
N LEU A 83 0.99 7.13 -6.44
CA LEU A 83 -0.34 7.68 -6.29
C LEU A 83 -0.26 9.17 -6.02
N LYS A 84 -0.99 9.93 -6.83
CA LYS A 84 -1.16 11.38 -6.69
C LYS A 84 -2.64 11.72 -6.73
N THR A 85 -3.02 12.78 -6.04
CA THR A 85 -4.41 13.23 -5.98
C THR A 85 -4.54 14.74 -6.06
N HIS A 86 -5.64 15.21 -6.65
CA HIS A 86 -6.06 16.61 -6.56
C HIS A 86 -6.89 16.89 -5.30
N GLY A 87 -7.54 15.86 -4.73
CA GLY A 87 -8.69 16.07 -3.87
C GLY A 87 -9.49 14.81 -3.60
N TRP A 88 -10.57 14.98 -2.86
CA TRP A 88 -11.45 13.90 -2.44
C TRP A 88 -12.92 14.29 -2.60
N LYS A 89 -13.80 13.29 -2.60
CA LYS A 89 -15.25 13.48 -2.51
C LYS A 89 -15.90 12.31 -1.77
N TYR A 90 -17.16 12.48 -1.37
CA TYR A 90 -17.95 11.36 -0.84
C TYR A 90 -18.68 10.62 -1.97
N ILE A 91 -18.72 9.30 -1.97
CA ILE A 91 -19.58 8.54 -2.89
C ILE A 91 -20.33 7.54 -2.04
N ASN A 92 -21.66 7.64 -2.01
CA ASN A 92 -22.54 6.84 -1.16
C ASN A 92 -22.08 6.85 0.32
N GLY A 93 -21.77 8.04 0.85
CA GLY A 93 -21.33 8.22 2.25
C GLY A 93 -19.87 7.84 2.55
N ILE A 94 -19.13 7.28 1.59
CA ILE A 94 -17.72 6.88 1.77
C ILE A 94 -16.79 7.93 1.15
N LYS A 95 -15.73 8.32 1.84
CA LYS A 95 -14.72 9.26 1.33
C LYS A 95 -13.77 8.57 0.35
N TYR A 96 -13.55 9.16 -0.82
CA TYR A 96 -12.64 8.68 -1.86
C TYR A 96 -11.63 9.75 -2.28
N TYR A 97 -10.37 9.37 -2.51
CA TYR A 97 -9.39 10.21 -3.21
C TYR A 97 -9.45 9.97 -4.71
N ASN A 98 -9.36 11.04 -5.51
CA ASN A 98 -9.24 10.91 -6.96
C ASN A 98 -7.78 10.63 -7.35
N VAL A 99 -7.53 9.56 -8.10
CA VAL A 99 -6.18 9.09 -8.46
C VAL A 99 -6.02 8.99 -9.99
N PRO A 100 -5.75 10.10 -10.69
CA PRO A 100 -5.74 10.10 -12.16
C PRO A 100 -4.48 9.45 -12.77
N ASN A 101 -3.50 9.02 -11.96
CA ASN A 101 -2.33 8.29 -12.43
C ASN A 101 -2.62 6.79 -12.68
N GLN A 102 -3.90 6.38 -12.60
CA GLN A 102 -4.37 5.01 -12.82
C GLN A 102 -5.13 4.86 -14.16
N LYS A 103 -4.98 5.82 -15.09
CA LYS A 103 -5.69 5.83 -16.39
C LYS A 103 -5.12 4.82 -17.39
N TYR A 104 -5.02 3.55 -17.01
CA TYR A 104 -4.60 2.49 -17.92
C TYR A 104 -5.77 1.90 -18.75
N LEU A 105 -6.99 2.37 -18.50
CA LEU A 105 -8.21 1.97 -19.19
C LEU A 105 -8.97 3.23 -19.64
N ASN A 106 -9.99 3.09 -20.50
CA ASN A 106 -10.84 4.16 -21.08
C ASN A 106 -11.65 5.00 -20.03
N ALA A 107 -11.17 5.05 -18.79
CA ALA A 107 -11.68 5.80 -17.66
C ALA A 107 -11.31 7.29 -17.75
N THR A 108 -12.30 8.14 -17.55
CA THR A 108 -12.13 9.59 -17.37
C THR A 108 -11.68 9.95 -15.95
N SER A 109 -12.03 9.14 -14.95
CA SER A 109 -11.63 9.35 -13.56
C SER A 109 -11.57 8.05 -12.77
N ALA A 110 -10.60 7.96 -11.86
CA ALA A 110 -10.39 6.83 -10.97
C ALA A 110 -10.37 7.31 -9.50
N TYR A 111 -10.86 6.45 -8.60
CA TYR A 111 -11.02 6.75 -7.18
C TYR A 111 -10.64 5.56 -6.31
N ILE A 112 -9.96 5.82 -5.19
CA ILE A 112 -9.65 4.81 -4.17
C ILE A 112 -10.22 5.28 -2.83
N ALA A 113 -10.85 4.36 -2.09
CA ALA A 113 -11.45 4.68 -0.81
C ALA A 113 -10.39 5.15 0.20
N ALA A 114 -10.67 6.26 0.90
CA ALA A 114 -9.72 6.87 1.83
C ALA A 114 -9.29 5.96 2.98
N LYS A 115 -10.10 4.94 3.32
CA LYS A 115 -9.80 3.95 4.36
C LYS A 115 -8.49 3.19 4.12
N TYR A 116 -8.11 2.96 2.87
CA TYR A 116 -6.88 2.23 2.52
C TYR A 116 -5.61 3.04 2.75
N PHE A 117 -5.71 4.36 2.93
CA PHE A 117 -4.55 5.23 3.18
C PHE A 117 -4.22 5.35 4.68
N THR A 118 -4.65 4.38 5.48
CA THR A 118 -4.45 4.36 6.94
C THR A 118 -3.41 3.32 7.33
N LYS A 119 -2.81 3.48 8.52
CA LYS A 119 -1.84 2.50 9.05
C LYS A 119 -2.44 1.10 9.23
N LYS A 120 -3.77 1.01 9.45
CA LYS A 120 -4.47 -0.26 9.67
C LYS A 120 -4.35 -1.24 8.50
N TYR A 121 -4.23 -0.73 7.28
CA TYR A 121 -4.12 -1.55 6.06
C TYR A 121 -2.68 -1.54 5.50
N ASN A 122 -1.70 -1.09 6.28
CA ASN A 122 -0.30 -1.08 5.84
C ASN A 122 0.51 -2.02 6.73
N ASP A 123 0.74 -3.23 6.22
CA ASP A 123 1.40 -4.29 6.95
C ASP A 123 2.93 -4.32 6.74
N LEU A 124 3.50 -3.33 6.02
CA LEU A 124 4.96 -3.24 5.86
C LEU A 124 5.70 -3.00 7.18
N SER A 125 5.03 -2.52 8.24
CA SER A 125 5.70 -2.37 9.55
C SER A 125 6.11 -3.70 10.18
N TYR A 126 5.60 -4.82 9.67
CA TYR A 126 5.95 -6.15 10.13
C TYR A 126 7.08 -6.77 9.34
N ALA A 127 7.46 -6.23 8.19
CA ALA A 127 8.69 -6.63 7.52
C ALA A 127 9.92 -6.05 8.25
N GLN A 128 11.01 -6.80 8.27
CA GLN A 128 12.30 -6.32 8.79
C GLN A 128 13.46 -6.80 7.92
N VAL A 129 14.48 -5.96 7.79
CA VAL A 129 15.72 -6.30 7.09
C VAL A 129 16.70 -7.01 8.04
N TYR A 130 17.19 -8.15 7.59
CA TYR A 130 18.24 -8.95 8.23
C TYR A 130 19.45 -9.06 7.31
N THR A 131 20.63 -9.24 7.90
CA THR A 131 21.87 -9.51 7.19
C THR A 131 22.25 -10.97 7.34
N VAL A 132 22.59 -11.61 6.24
CA VAL A 132 23.12 -12.98 6.19
C VAL A 132 24.50 -13.00 6.82
N ALA A 133 24.65 -13.67 7.97
CA ALA A 133 25.88 -13.81 8.73
C ALA A 133 26.76 -14.95 8.20
N ASN A 134 26.14 -16.05 7.74
CA ASN A 134 26.78 -17.23 7.18
C ASN A 134 26.09 -17.58 5.86
N ALA A 135 26.84 -17.98 4.83
CA ALA A 135 26.23 -18.35 3.55
C ALA A 135 25.41 -19.64 3.70
N PHE A 136 24.25 -19.70 3.06
CA PHE A 136 23.38 -20.89 3.10
C PHE A 136 22.46 -20.96 1.87
N SER A 137 21.92 -22.14 1.64
CA SER A 137 20.91 -22.38 0.61
C SER A 137 19.50 -22.36 1.24
N PRO A 138 18.64 -21.41 0.87
CA PRO A 138 17.28 -21.35 1.38
C PRO A 138 16.36 -22.39 0.69
N LEU A 139 15.20 -22.61 1.29
CA LEU A 139 14.11 -23.38 0.69
C LEU A 139 13.37 -22.51 -0.33
N ASN A 140 12.84 -23.14 -1.38
CA ASN A 140 12.05 -22.43 -2.37
C ASN A 140 10.68 -22.07 -1.80
N GLY A 141 10.33 -20.79 -1.83
CA GLY A 141 9.10 -20.26 -1.22
C GLY A 141 7.88 -20.33 -2.11
N ASP A 142 8.09 -20.07 -3.41
CA ASP A 142 7.06 -20.02 -4.46
C ASP A 142 7.43 -20.96 -5.62
N MET A 143 6.48 -21.82 -6.00
CA MET A 143 6.61 -22.81 -7.07
C MET A 143 6.63 -22.20 -8.50
N GLN A 144 7.51 -21.23 -8.79
CA GLN A 144 7.75 -20.77 -10.17
C GLN A 144 9.21 -20.66 -10.60
N ALA A 145 10.19 -21.07 -9.78
CA ALA A 145 11.54 -21.27 -10.28
C ALA A 145 12.07 -22.64 -9.87
N SER A 146 12.22 -23.50 -10.87
CA SER A 146 12.94 -24.78 -10.90
C SER A 146 14.44 -24.70 -10.54
N LYS A 147 14.88 -23.74 -9.73
CA LYS A 147 16.30 -23.42 -9.50
C LYS A 147 16.74 -23.90 -8.12
N THR A 148 17.16 -25.16 -8.05
CA THR A 148 17.60 -25.89 -6.84
C THR A 148 18.97 -25.48 -6.28
N ASN A 149 19.63 -24.47 -6.85
CA ASN A 149 21.01 -24.10 -6.50
C ASN A 149 21.16 -22.64 -5.98
N LEU A 150 20.12 -22.10 -5.35
CA LEU A 150 20.20 -20.74 -4.77
C LEU A 150 21.10 -20.73 -3.53
N THR A 151 21.98 -19.74 -3.44
CA THR A 151 22.80 -19.51 -2.26
C THR A 151 22.78 -18.04 -1.89
N LEU A 152 22.34 -17.76 -0.66
CA LEU A 152 22.49 -16.47 -0.03
C LEU A 152 23.92 -16.34 0.50
N THR A 153 24.65 -15.31 0.05
CA THR A 153 26.03 -15.10 0.46
C THR A 153 26.11 -14.27 1.73
N LYS A 154 27.14 -14.49 2.54
CA LYS A 154 27.47 -13.66 3.70
C LYS A 154 27.50 -12.18 3.33
N GLY A 155 26.81 -11.35 4.11
CA GLY A 155 26.68 -9.91 3.91
C GLY A 155 25.46 -9.48 3.10
N ALA A 156 24.74 -10.40 2.45
CA ALA A 156 23.49 -10.10 1.78
C ALA A 156 22.45 -9.56 2.78
N ASN A 157 21.67 -8.57 2.38
CA ASN A 157 20.49 -8.16 3.14
C ASN A 157 19.26 -8.85 2.55
N ILE A 158 18.41 -9.36 3.43
CA ILE A 158 17.12 -9.98 3.11
C ILE A 158 16.04 -9.23 3.89
N GLU A 159 14.83 -9.22 3.36
CA GLU A 159 13.65 -8.76 4.07
C GLU A 159 12.88 -9.99 4.56
N VAL A 160 12.46 -9.97 5.82
CA VAL A 160 11.79 -11.08 6.46
C VAL A 160 10.43 -10.62 6.92
N ASP A 161 9.40 -11.35 6.53
CA ASP A 161 8.05 -11.16 7.04
C ASP A 161 7.95 -11.77 8.43
N MET A 162 7.64 -10.95 9.44
CA MET A 162 7.53 -11.39 10.83
C MET A 162 6.22 -12.15 11.13
N TYR A 163 5.33 -12.34 10.15
CA TYR A 163 4.02 -12.99 10.33
C TYR A 163 3.92 -14.45 9.90
N SER A 164 5.03 -15.16 9.69
CA SER A 164 4.94 -16.59 9.39
C SER A 164 4.10 -17.33 10.46
N LYS A 165 2.96 -17.89 10.03
CA LYS A 165 2.06 -18.70 10.88
C LYS A 165 2.57 -20.11 11.09
N ASP A 166 3.59 -20.51 10.32
CA ASP A 166 4.24 -21.80 10.44
C ASP A 166 5.35 -21.68 11.49
N ASP A 167 5.20 -22.41 12.60
CA ASP A 167 6.14 -22.38 13.72
C ASP A 167 7.58 -22.73 13.31
N ASP A 168 7.80 -23.42 12.19
CA ASP A 168 9.13 -23.85 11.76
C ASP A 168 9.68 -23.12 10.53
N ILE A 169 8.87 -22.31 9.83
CA ILE A 169 9.25 -21.66 8.57
C ILE A 169 9.28 -20.14 8.74
N VAL A 170 10.24 -19.51 8.08
CA VAL A 170 10.40 -18.06 7.98
C VAL A 170 10.27 -17.67 6.52
N SER A 171 9.27 -16.84 6.22
CA SER A 171 9.07 -16.24 4.90
C SER A 171 9.97 -15.03 4.71
N MET A 172 10.63 -14.95 3.55
CA MET A 172 11.54 -13.85 3.25
C MET A 172 11.54 -13.46 1.77
N SER A 173 11.84 -12.20 1.51
CA SER A 173 12.25 -11.70 0.21
C SER A 173 13.78 -11.72 0.11
N SER A 174 14.26 -12.29 -0.98
CA SER A 174 15.69 -12.49 -1.26
C SER A 174 16.29 -11.35 -2.08
N PRO A 175 17.63 -11.17 -2.08
CA PRO A 175 18.29 -10.18 -2.92
C PRO A 175 18.10 -10.53 -4.40
N ILE A 176 18.09 -9.54 -5.27
CA ILE A 176 17.70 -9.76 -6.68
C ILE A 176 18.72 -10.55 -7.53
N ASN A 177 20.01 -10.54 -7.17
CA ASN A 177 21.06 -11.22 -7.92
C ASN A 177 22.40 -11.26 -7.14
N SER A 178 23.46 -11.73 -7.81
CA SER A 178 24.78 -11.94 -7.23
C SER A 178 25.46 -10.66 -6.73
N LYS A 179 25.17 -9.50 -7.35
CA LYS A 179 25.67 -8.19 -6.88
C LYS A 179 25.17 -7.86 -5.48
N TYR A 180 23.97 -8.34 -5.13
CA TYR A 180 23.35 -8.13 -3.82
C TYR A 180 23.41 -9.37 -2.93
N GLY A 181 24.11 -10.41 -3.39
CA GLY A 181 24.43 -11.59 -2.61
C GLY A 181 23.51 -12.80 -2.80
N LEU A 182 22.81 -12.91 -3.93
CA LEU A 182 22.10 -14.13 -4.34
C LEU A 182 22.82 -14.82 -5.51
N LYS A 183 23.35 -16.02 -5.31
CA LYS A 183 23.94 -16.86 -6.36
C LYS A 183 22.97 -17.96 -6.80
N GLY A 184 23.20 -18.50 -8.00
CA GLY A 184 22.42 -19.64 -8.53
C GLY A 184 21.19 -19.27 -9.36
N VAL A 185 20.91 -17.98 -9.53
CA VAL A 185 19.89 -17.49 -10.46
C VAL A 185 20.45 -17.53 -11.87
N LEU A 186 19.92 -18.42 -12.72
CA LEU A 186 20.15 -18.35 -14.17
C LEU A 186 19.40 -17.14 -14.71
N ASN A 187 20.13 -16.25 -15.38
CA ASN A 187 19.60 -15.04 -16.00
C ASN A 187 18.70 -15.46 -17.18
N ASP A 188 17.39 -15.41 -17.02
CA ASP A 188 16.40 -15.90 -17.99
C ASP A 188 15.78 -14.78 -18.85
N GLY A 189 16.40 -13.60 -18.86
CA GLY A 189 15.91 -12.43 -19.58
C GLY A 189 14.70 -11.76 -18.93
N GLY A 190 14.26 -12.22 -17.75
CA GLY A 190 13.17 -11.62 -16.99
C GLY A 190 13.55 -10.32 -16.25
N HIS A 191 12.53 -9.64 -15.71
CA HIS A 191 12.73 -8.53 -14.79
C HIS A 191 13.46 -9.01 -13.53
N ASN A 192 14.66 -8.46 -13.28
CA ASN A 192 15.44 -8.75 -12.07
C ASN A 192 14.76 -8.11 -10.84
N MET A 193 13.95 -8.92 -10.16
CA MET A 193 13.23 -8.57 -8.94
C MET A 193 13.56 -9.56 -7.81
N SER A 194 13.33 -9.13 -6.57
CA SER A 194 13.50 -9.98 -5.39
C SER A 194 12.52 -11.14 -5.44
N MET A 195 12.94 -12.30 -4.95
CA MET A 195 12.14 -13.52 -4.97
C MET A 195 11.70 -13.89 -3.56
N TRP A 196 10.46 -14.37 -3.42
CA TRP A 196 9.97 -14.97 -2.19
C TRP A 196 10.59 -16.35 -1.96
N LEU A 197 11.30 -16.48 -0.86
CA LEU A 197 11.97 -17.70 -0.42
C LEU A 197 11.54 -18.06 1.00
N LYS A 198 11.83 -19.30 1.40
CA LYS A 198 11.58 -19.80 2.75
C LYS A 198 12.89 -20.26 3.38
N MET A 199 12.97 -20.23 4.71
CA MET A 199 14.02 -20.92 5.45
C MET A 199 13.45 -21.47 6.75
N THR A 200 14.08 -22.49 7.33
CA THR A 200 13.66 -22.94 8.66
C THR A 200 14.03 -21.91 9.73
N GLN A 201 13.34 -21.90 10.87
CA GLN A 201 13.73 -21.08 12.01
C GLN A 201 15.19 -21.32 12.45
N SER A 202 15.65 -22.57 12.38
CA SER A 202 17.05 -22.93 12.71
C SER A 202 18.03 -22.28 11.73
N GLN A 203 17.74 -22.34 10.42
CA GLN A 203 18.54 -21.66 9.41
C GLN A 203 18.57 -20.15 9.65
N PHE A 204 17.43 -19.55 9.99
CA PHE A 204 17.35 -18.13 10.31
C PHE A 204 18.21 -17.76 11.53
N LYS A 205 18.02 -18.46 12.66
CA LYS A 205 18.75 -18.22 13.92
C LYS A 205 20.27 -18.39 13.75
N ASN A 206 20.70 -19.38 12.96
CA ASN A 206 22.12 -19.71 12.79
C ASN A 206 22.83 -18.89 11.70
N ASN A 207 22.09 -18.37 10.71
CA ASN A 207 22.69 -17.75 9.53
C ASN A 207 22.29 -16.30 9.31
N CYS A 208 21.38 -15.72 10.10
CA CYS A 208 20.93 -14.34 9.95
C CYS A 208 21.08 -13.54 11.25
N ARG A 209 21.25 -12.23 11.11
CA ARG A 209 21.23 -11.28 12.23
C ARG A 209 20.51 -10.01 11.82
N LYS A 210 19.89 -9.31 12.79
CA LYS A 210 19.20 -8.06 12.50
C LYS A 210 20.13 -7.06 11.80
N ALA A 211 19.69 -6.48 10.69
CA ALA A 211 20.49 -5.53 9.95
C ALA A 211 20.49 -4.15 10.61
N ALA A 212 21.50 -3.34 10.29
CA ALA A 212 21.54 -1.95 10.75
C ALA A 212 20.32 -1.15 10.23
N PRO A 213 19.91 -0.05 10.90
CA PRO A 213 18.71 0.72 10.52
C PRO A 213 18.70 1.24 9.07
N ASN A 214 19.88 1.45 8.48
CA ASN A 214 20.10 1.97 7.13
C ASN A 214 20.61 0.91 6.14
N ALA A 215 20.72 -0.35 6.56
CA ALA A 215 21.06 -1.44 5.66
C ALA A 215 19.99 -1.57 4.58
N LYS A 216 20.44 -1.60 3.32
CA LYS A 216 19.53 -1.60 2.15
C LYS A 216 19.24 -3.03 1.71
N PHE A 217 17.97 -3.39 1.71
CA PHE A 217 17.44 -4.49 0.93
C PHE A 217 16.98 -3.93 -0.43
N VAL A 218 17.60 -4.36 -1.53
CA VAL A 218 17.25 -3.86 -2.88
C VAL A 218 16.23 -4.82 -3.49
N MET A 219 15.06 -4.29 -3.86
CA MET A 219 13.92 -5.07 -4.38
C MET A 219 13.98 -5.29 -5.88
N ASN A 220 14.60 -4.37 -6.63
CA ASN A 220 14.65 -4.45 -8.08
C ASN A 220 15.82 -3.64 -8.68
N ASN A 221 16.09 -3.85 -9.97
CA ASN A 221 17.10 -3.10 -10.71
C ASN A 221 16.75 -1.61 -10.93
N ALA A 222 15.51 -1.18 -10.69
CA ALA A 222 15.12 0.23 -10.76
C ALA A 222 15.66 1.04 -9.57
N GLY A 223 16.33 0.38 -8.62
CA GLY A 223 16.93 1.01 -7.45
C GLY A 223 15.92 1.22 -6.33
N ASP A 224 14.82 0.48 -6.32
CA ASP A 224 13.89 0.48 -5.21
C ASP A 224 14.46 -0.34 -4.07
N TYR A 225 14.42 0.22 -2.87
CA TYR A 225 15.00 -0.44 -1.70
C TYR A 225 14.27 -0.09 -0.41
N GLU A 226 14.48 -0.97 0.56
CA GLU A 226 13.98 -0.85 1.92
C GLU A 226 15.11 -0.79 2.92
N THR A 227 14.82 -0.20 4.07
CA THR A 227 15.65 -0.29 5.27
C THR A 227 14.74 -0.51 6.48
N ASN A 228 15.30 -1.00 7.58
CA ASN A 228 14.54 -1.10 8.85
C ASN A 228 13.90 0.25 9.26
N ALA A 229 14.56 1.38 8.97
CA ALA A 229 14.00 2.71 9.21
C ALA A 229 12.83 3.08 8.27
N SER A 230 12.84 2.63 7.01
CA SER A 230 11.73 2.88 6.08
C SER A 230 10.52 2.01 6.42
N LEU A 231 10.75 0.73 6.73
CA LEU A 231 9.73 -0.24 7.14
C LEU A 231 9.02 0.18 8.42
N ALA A 232 9.76 0.68 9.43
CA ALA A 232 9.17 1.23 10.65
C ALA A 232 8.21 2.42 10.39
N ARG A 233 8.38 3.11 9.26
CA ARG A 233 7.51 4.21 8.82
C ARG A 233 6.43 3.76 7.81
N GLY A 234 6.39 2.48 7.47
CA GLY A 234 5.48 1.88 6.50
C GLY A 234 5.74 2.34 5.08
N GLY A 235 7.01 2.44 4.69
CA GLY A 235 7.40 2.97 3.39
C GLY A 235 8.71 2.40 2.85
N ILE A 236 8.97 2.73 1.59
CA ILE A 236 10.14 2.28 0.84
C ILE A 236 10.81 3.47 0.15
N TYR A 237 12.01 3.28 -0.36
CA TYR A 237 12.63 4.21 -1.28
C TYR A 237 12.37 3.78 -2.71
N HIS A 238 11.76 4.66 -3.50
CA HIS A 238 11.61 4.49 -4.94
C HIS A 238 12.47 5.55 -5.64
N LYS A 239 13.45 5.10 -6.43
CA LYS A 239 14.44 5.98 -7.10
C LYS A 239 15.10 6.99 -6.15
N GLY A 240 15.45 6.55 -4.94
CA GLY A 240 16.12 7.37 -3.92
C GLY A 240 15.21 8.30 -3.10
N HIS A 241 13.91 8.39 -3.42
CA HIS A 241 12.95 9.17 -2.64
C HIS A 241 12.10 8.27 -1.76
N PHE A 242 11.89 8.68 -0.50
CA PHE A 242 11.03 7.94 0.41
C PHE A 242 9.55 8.14 0.06
N TYR A 243 8.81 7.04 -0.08
CA TYR A 243 7.37 7.03 -0.24
C TYR A 243 6.74 6.14 0.82
N LYS A 244 5.63 6.61 1.39
CA LYS A 244 4.75 5.74 2.16
C LYS A 244 4.08 4.75 1.19
N VAL A 245 4.03 3.48 1.54
CA VAL A 245 3.30 2.49 0.75
C VAL A 245 1.95 2.27 1.41
N TYR A 246 0.94 2.05 0.59
CA TYR A 246 -0.39 1.66 0.99
C TYR A 246 -0.71 0.36 0.27
N THR A 247 -0.95 -0.68 1.06
CA THR A 247 -1.30 -2.01 0.56
C THR A 247 -2.65 -2.42 1.15
N ARG A 248 -3.15 -3.62 0.83
CA ARG A 248 -4.37 -4.17 1.40
C ARG A 248 -4.23 -5.67 1.57
#